data_AF-A0A640QKS6-F1
#
_entry.id   AF-A0A640QKS6-F1
#
_cell.length_a   1.000
_cell.length_b   1.000
_cell.length_c   1.000
_cell.angle_alpha   90.00
_cell.angle_beta   90.00
_cell.angle_gamma   90.00
#
_symmetry.space_group_name_H-M   'P 1'
#
loop_
_entity.id
_entity.type
_entity.pdbx_description
1 polymer ?
#
loop_
_entity_poly.entity_id
_entity_poly.type
_entity_poly.pdbx_seq_one_letter_code
_entity_poly.pdbx_strand_id
1 'polypeptide(L)'
;MIKPYETSSWSKVAFKVSTSFLLFLSLTLVYLLPASNVSVAASNDTALQMKQDYQKALEDWAYVLKTYVDDQGRTNFKALSKDMAKLENVVSSIGAVSPSKTPSLFPTPEAVLAYHINSYNALAMYGVIERDIPDGFTSFFSRASFFKFRDVVIGGDETNLYDYENDVIRPLNEPRVHFALNCMVKDCPRLPQEPFYADNLNEVLESLTVEFFAKPKHFYLDNKAKRAYISEILDFYTEDFVDSGKARDLPQYINRYLTTPIPSDYKVRFIDYDWHINSTDTINAYNSEIEGEGGNKREEKAITLYSSTSPTTVLEIYTSQGCSSCPPAEKWLSTMVDSTSLWQSLVPINFHVDYWDYLGWKDPFANRAFSVRQRDYKRVGKSKTVGTPGFALNGKGWNGWFRGQPIPQSVPMLAGYLEAEVGNSQIDTQYVKSQDGFEESDLVAHAALLGFGIKTSVKRGENANRVLSHDFVVIDYVKAPMGELEGKHGASLPIPENDDVETTRRALVLWVSTRQDPTPLQVVADWY
;
A
#
# COMPACT_ATOMS: atom_id res chain seq x y z
N MET A 1 -35.99 71.35 11.69
CA MET A 1 -36.53 70.65 12.87
C MET A 1 -35.68 69.40 13.12
N ILE A 2 -35.38 69.14 14.40
CA ILE A 2 -34.98 67.84 15.00
C ILE A 2 -33.63 67.24 14.55
N LYS A 3 -32.87 66.80 15.57
CA LYS A 3 -31.47 66.33 15.57
C LYS A 3 -31.33 64.82 15.29
N PRO A 4 -30.10 64.33 15.01
CA PRO A 4 -29.70 62.95 15.28
C PRO A 4 -29.40 62.69 16.77
N TYR A 5 -29.35 61.41 17.18
CA TYR A 5 -28.84 60.87 18.46
C TYR A 5 -28.05 59.58 18.14
N GLU A 6 -26.76 59.44 18.52
CA GLU A 6 -26.22 58.79 19.75
C GLU A 6 -26.41 57.26 19.79
N THR A 7 -25.48 56.42 20.30
CA THR A 7 -24.53 56.49 21.45
C THR A 7 -23.08 56.08 21.04
N SER A 8 -21.94 56.50 21.62
CA SER A 8 -21.40 56.50 23.03
C SER A 8 -21.10 55.09 23.58
N SER A 9 -20.00 54.78 24.31
CA SER A 9 -18.93 55.52 25.05
C SER A 9 -17.49 55.21 24.51
N TRP A 10 -16.34 55.88 24.78
CA TRP A 10 -15.69 56.46 25.98
C TRP A 10 -15.34 55.41 27.07
N SER A 11 -14.18 55.38 27.76
CA SER A 11 -13.04 56.33 27.98
C SER A 11 -11.70 55.57 28.29
N LYS A 12 -10.49 56.06 27.92
CA LYS A 12 -9.47 56.83 28.74
C LYS A 12 -9.20 56.27 30.16
N VAL A 13 -7.99 56.26 30.76
CA VAL A 13 -6.95 57.31 31.04
C VAL A 13 -5.63 56.56 31.44
N ALA A 14 -4.42 56.80 30.92
CA ALA A 14 -3.41 57.88 31.09
C ALA A 14 -2.62 57.95 32.43
N PHE A 15 -1.43 58.62 32.36
CA PHE A 15 -0.42 58.94 33.40
C PHE A 15 0.56 57.81 33.82
N LYS A 16 1.85 58.05 34.16
CA LYS A 16 2.69 59.28 34.15
C LYS A 16 4.21 58.98 34.08
N VAL A 17 5.06 60.02 33.89
CA VAL A 17 6.53 60.01 34.14
C VAL A 17 6.92 61.16 35.09
N SER A 18 7.82 60.93 36.05
CA SER A 18 8.61 61.97 36.73
C SER A 18 9.80 61.36 37.49
N THR A 19 10.96 62.02 37.44
CA THR A 19 12.20 61.68 38.15
C THR A 19 12.30 62.37 39.53
N SER A 20 12.95 61.75 40.53
CA SER A 20 14.13 62.32 41.25
C SER A 20 14.50 61.59 42.56
N PHE A 21 15.81 61.54 42.82
CA PHE A 21 16.56 61.01 43.96
C PHE A 21 16.04 61.34 45.38
N LEU A 22 16.29 60.42 46.34
CA LEU A 22 17.15 60.67 47.52
C LEU A 22 17.53 59.37 48.27
N LEU A 23 18.64 59.40 49.00
CA LEU A 23 19.27 58.23 49.65
C LEU A 23 18.52 57.73 50.89
N PHE A 24 18.58 56.41 51.13
CA PHE A 24 18.80 55.88 52.48
C PHE A 24 19.80 54.73 52.47
N LEU A 25 20.73 54.74 53.42
CA LEU A 25 21.82 53.78 53.57
C LEU A 25 21.39 52.70 54.58
N SER A 26 21.37 51.43 54.19
CA SER A 26 21.27 50.31 55.14
C SER A 26 22.20 49.17 54.72
N LEU A 27 23.12 48.81 55.62
CA LEU A 27 23.98 47.65 55.45
C LEU A 27 23.13 46.37 55.46
N THR A 28 23.10 45.65 54.34
CA THR A 28 22.92 44.19 54.33
C THR A 28 24.14 43.54 53.71
N LEU A 29 24.57 42.44 54.33
CA LEU A 29 25.85 41.80 54.07
C LEU A 29 25.83 41.10 52.71
N VAL A 30 26.54 41.65 51.72
CA VAL A 30 26.69 41.01 50.41
C VAL A 30 27.58 39.79 50.54
N TYR A 31 26.97 38.60 50.61
CA TYR A 31 27.65 37.37 50.22
C TYR A 31 27.85 37.40 48.69
N LEU A 32 29.05 37.80 48.27
CA LEU A 32 29.53 37.66 46.89
C LEU A 32 29.75 36.17 46.58
N LEU A 33 28.66 35.45 46.32
CA LEU A 33 28.73 34.23 45.53
C LEU A 33 28.98 34.63 44.06
N PRO A 34 29.84 33.91 43.32
CA PRO A 34 30.11 34.19 41.90
C PRO A 34 28.94 33.71 41.02
N ALA A 35 27.82 34.43 41.09
CA ALA A 35 26.64 34.25 40.25
C ALA A 35 26.87 34.78 38.83
N SER A 36 27.81 34.16 38.10
CA SER A 36 28.06 34.44 36.67
C SER A 36 28.51 33.22 35.86
N ASN A 37 29.18 32.24 36.47
CA ASN A 37 29.72 31.09 35.73
C ASN A 37 28.81 29.85 35.71
N VAL A 38 27.88 29.72 36.67
CA VAL A 38 27.01 28.53 36.78
C VAL A 38 26.04 28.41 35.60
N SER A 39 25.46 29.54 35.14
CA SER A 39 24.50 29.53 34.03
C SER A 39 25.15 29.16 32.69
N VAL A 40 26.36 29.64 32.42
CA VAL A 40 27.06 29.39 31.14
C VAL A 40 27.62 27.96 31.10
N ALA A 41 28.12 27.45 32.22
CA ALA A 41 28.54 26.05 32.33
C ALA A 41 27.35 25.12 32.09
N ALA A 42 26.24 25.30 32.81
CA ALA A 42 25.04 24.47 32.64
C ALA A 42 24.47 24.52 31.21
N SER A 43 24.49 25.68 30.53
CA SER A 43 24.05 25.76 29.13
C SER A 43 25.01 25.05 28.15
N ASN A 44 26.32 25.11 28.39
CA ASN A 44 27.32 24.44 27.57
C ASN A 44 27.29 22.92 27.76
N ASP A 45 27.15 22.46 29.01
CA ASP A 45 27.01 21.03 29.34
C ASP A 45 25.73 20.47 28.68
N THR A 46 24.61 21.21 28.73
CA THR A 46 23.36 20.83 28.05
C THR A 46 23.55 20.73 26.53
N ALA A 47 24.16 21.73 25.90
CA ALA A 47 24.37 21.72 24.44
C ALA A 47 25.36 20.64 23.99
N LEU A 48 26.38 20.33 24.80
CA LEU A 48 27.32 19.24 24.56
C LEU A 48 26.63 17.87 24.68
N GLN A 49 25.80 17.69 25.71
CA GLN A 49 25.01 16.47 25.91
C GLN A 49 24.05 16.24 24.74
N MET A 50 23.25 17.24 24.34
CA MET A 50 22.35 17.13 23.19
C MET A 50 23.08 16.77 21.88
N LYS A 51 24.30 17.26 21.69
CA LYS A 51 25.13 16.88 20.54
C LYS A 51 25.59 15.43 20.62
N GLN A 52 26.00 14.97 21.80
CA GLN A 52 26.38 13.56 22.02
C GLN A 52 25.19 12.62 21.85
N ASP A 53 24.01 13.00 22.35
CA ASP A 53 22.77 12.23 22.21
C ASP A 53 22.34 12.10 20.75
N TYR A 54 22.39 13.21 19.98
CA TYR A 54 22.12 13.17 18.54
C TYR A 54 23.15 12.35 17.76
N GLN A 55 24.44 12.45 18.11
CA GLN A 55 25.49 11.60 17.52
C GLN A 55 25.25 10.12 17.83
N LYS A 56 24.87 9.79 19.08
CA LYS A 56 24.54 8.43 19.50
C LYS A 56 23.31 7.88 18.76
N ALA A 57 22.29 8.70 18.53
CA ALA A 57 21.14 8.35 17.72
C ALA A 57 21.54 8.08 16.26
N LEU A 58 22.41 8.91 15.66
CA LEU A 58 22.89 8.68 14.29
C LEU A 58 23.73 7.39 14.16
N GLU A 59 24.51 7.03 15.17
CA GLU A 59 25.19 5.72 15.26
C GLU A 59 24.20 4.55 15.39
N ASP A 60 23.14 4.72 16.18
CA ASP A 60 22.12 3.68 16.35
C ASP A 60 21.27 3.51 15.09
N TRP A 61 21.04 4.59 14.33
CA TRP A 61 20.46 4.54 12.99
C TRP A 61 21.37 3.80 12.02
N ALA A 62 22.69 4.08 12.05
CA ALA A 62 23.66 3.33 11.25
C ALA A 62 23.69 1.84 11.59
N TYR A 63 23.56 1.47 12.87
CA TYR A 63 23.39 0.08 13.27
C TYR A 63 22.10 -0.52 12.68
N VAL A 64 20.95 0.15 12.83
CA VAL A 64 19.67 -0.36 12.33
C VAL A 64 19.72 -0.60 10.81
N LEU A 65 20.20 0.37 10.05
CA LEU A 65 20.37 0.23 8.60
C LEU A 65 21.32 -0.93 8.25
N LYS A 66 22.49 -1.00 8.89
CA LYS A 66 23.51 -2.02 8.58
C LYS A 66 23.14 -3.44 9.02
N THR A 67 22.30 -3.59 10.03
CA THR A 67 21.91 -4.89 10.59
C THR A 67 20.63 -5.45 9.97
N TYR A 68 19.67 -4.58 9.59
CA TYR A 68 18.34 -5.03 9.14
C TYR A 68 18.02 -4.70 7.69
N VAL A 69 18.78 -3.85 7.01
CA VAL A 69 18.60 -3.56 5.58
C VAL A 69 19.63 -4.35 4.76
N ASP A 70 19.21 -4.98 3.66
CA ASP A 70 20.11 -5.70 2.76
C ASP A 70 20.68 -4.84 1.62
N ASP A 71 21.51 -5.44 0.77
CA ASP A 71 22.14 -4.79 -0.38
C ASP A 71 21.13 -4.31 -1.44
N GLN A 72 19.92 -4.87 -1.44
CA GLN A 72 18.81 -4.48 -2.30
C GLN A 72 17.88 -3.43 -1.66
N GLY A 73 18.16 -3.01 -0.41
CA GLY A 73 17.38 -2.02 0.33
C GLY A 73 16.09 -2.57 0.96
N ARG A 74 15.99 -3.90 1.12
CA ARG A 74 14.87 -4.58 1.79
C ARG A 74 15.13 -4.69 3.28
N THR A 75 14.11 -4.53 4.12
CA THR A 75 14.25 -4.53 5.58
C THR A 75 13.76 -5.84 6.22
N ASN A 76 14.46 -6.32 7.25
CA ASN A 76 14.09 -7.47 8.08
C ASN A 76 13.27 -6.99 9.28
N PHE A 77 11.99 -6.68 9.08
CA PHE A 77 11.12 -6.11 10.13
C PHE A 77 10.87 -7.12 11.26
N LYS A 78 10.92 -8.43 10.99
CA LYS A 78 10.73 -9.50 11.99
C LYS A 78 11.93 -9.71 12.91
N ALA A 79 13.13 -9.37 12.48
CA ALA A 79 14.30 -9.31 13.35
C ALA A 79 14.40 -7.96 14.07
N LEU A 80 14.12 -6.86 13.37
CA LEU A 80 14.16 -5.51 13.95
C LEU A 80 13.10 -5.31 15.05
N SER A 81 11.89 -5.86 14.89
CA SER A 81 10.84 -5.84 15.92
C SER A 81 11.22 -6.54 17.24
N LYS A 82 12.34 -7.28 17.27
CA LYS A 82 12.89 -7.93 18.46
C LYS A 82 14.08 -7.19 19.08
N ASP A 83 14.59 -6.14 18.42
CA ASP A 83 15.71 -5.31 18.88
C ASP A 83 15.41 -3.81 18.62
N MET A 84 14.24 -3.38 19.08
CA MET A 84 13.70 -2.05 18.79
C MET A 84 14.45 -0.91 19.49
N ALA A 85 15.18 -1.17 20.57
CA ALA A 85 15.75 -0.16 21.46
C ALA A 85 16.60 0.92 20.75
N LYS A 86 17.27 0.53 19.65
CA LYS A 86 18.06 1.46 18.82
C LYS A 86 17.20 2.33 17.91
N LEU A 87 16.18 1.75 17.29
CA LEU A 87 15.23 2.52 16.47
C LEU A 87 14.38 3.45 17.35
N GLU A 88 13.98 3.00 18.54
CA GLU A 88 13.31 3.83 19.55
C GLU A 88 14.18 5.01 20.00
N ASN A 89 15.50 4.81 20.20
CA ASN A 89 16.43 5.90 20.50
C ASN A 89 16.50 6.94 19.35
N VAL A 90 16.50 6.47 18.09
CA VAL A 90 16.45 7.34 16.91
C VAL A 90 15.16 8.16 16.87
N VAL A 91 14.00 7.52 17.05
CA VAL A 91 12.69 8.19 17.05
C VAL A 91 12.57 9.19 18.22
N SER A 92 13.05 8.84 19.40
CA SER A 92 13.13 9.73 20.56
C SER A 92 14.00 10.97 20.27
N SER A 93 15.16 10.79 19.62
CA SER A 93 16.04 11.88 19.21
C SER A 93 15.38 12.81 18.19
N ILE A 94 14.71 12.26 17.17
CA ILE A 94 13.94 13.02 16.18
C ILE A 94 12.83 13.85 16.86
N GLY A 95 12.17 13.28 17.86
CA GLY A 95 11.18 14.00 18.67
C GLY A 95 11.77 15.12 19.54
N ALA A 96 13.06 15.03 19.92
CA ALA A 96 13.71 15.98 20.82
C ALA A 96 14.46 17.13 20.11
N VAL A 97 15.04 16.90 18.92
CA VAL A 97 15.86 17.88 18.19
C VAL A 97 15.39 18.09 16.76
N SER A 98 15.59 19.28 16.21
CA SER A 98 15.33 19.59 14.79
C SER A 98 16.09 20.83 14.30
N PRO A 99 16.25 21.03 12.98
CA PRO A 99 16.84 22.25 12.41
C PRO A 99 16.21 23.56 12.88
N SER A 100 14.89 23.58 13.15
CA SER A 100 14.18 24.80 13.57
C SER A 100 14.33 25.11 15.07
N LYS A 101 14.43 24.10 15.94
CA LYS A 101 14.56 24.29 17.40
C LYS A 101 16.02 24.29 17.87
N THR A 102 16.88 23.52 17.22
CA THR A 102 18.27 23.25 17.61
C THR A 102 19.25 23.48 16.44
N PRO A 103 19.28 24.68 15.81
CA PRO A 103 20.06 24.93 14.60
C PRO A 103 21.58 24.74 14.76
N SER A 104 22.10 24.80 15.99
CA SER A 104 23.52 24.53 16.30
C SER A 104 23.95 23.08 16.03
N LEU A 105 23.02 22.14 15.96
CA LEU A 105 23.28 20.75 15.55
C LEU A 105 23.30 20.59 14.02
N PHE A 106 22.71 21.53 13.27
CA PHE A 106 22.49 21.46 11.83
C PHE A 106 23.08 22.71 11.12
N PRO A 107 24.41 22.93 11.19
CA PRO A 107 25.03 24.20 10.80
C PRO A 107 25.11 24.45 9.28
N THR A 108 24.80 23.46 8.44
CA THR A 108 24.84 23.58 6.98
C THR A 108 23.52 23.09 6.34
N PRO A 109 23.17 23.53 5.11
CA PRO A 109 22.01 23.04 4.39
C PRO A 109 22.01 21.51 4.21
N GLU A 110 23.18 20.91 4.02
CA GLU A 110 23.35 19.45 3.91
C GLU A 110 23.07 18.77 5.25
N ALA A 111 23.46 19.36 6.39
CA ALA A 111 23.13 18.82 7.71
C ALA A 111 21.61 18.90 7.99
N VAL A 112 20.94 19.97 7.55
CA VAL A 112 19.48 20.12 7.62
C VAL A 112 18.80 19.04 6.75
N LEU A 113 19.20 18.92 5.49
CA LEU A 113 18.59 17.98 4.55
C LEU A 113 18.85 16.51 4.96
N ALA A 114 20.07 16.17 5.37
CA ALA A 114 20.42 14.85 5.87
C ALA A 114 19.61 14.47 7.12
N TYR A 115 19.40 15.40 8.06
CA TYR A 115 18.50 15.17 9.19
C TYR A 115 17.09 14.83 8.72
N HIS A 116 16.54 15.59 7.74
CA HIS A 116 15.17 15.37 7.30
C HIS A 116 14.98 14.02 6.58
N ILE A 117 15.91 13.64 5.70
CA ILE A 117 15.88 12.34 5.00
C ILE A 117 16.00 11.18 6.00
N ASN A 118 16.98 11.25 6.93
CA ASN A 118 17.12 10.22 7.97
C ASN A 118 15.88 10.13 8.86
N SER A 119 15.30 11.27 9.24
CA SER A 119 14.11 11.33 10.08
C SER A 119 12.90 10.70 9.41
N TYR A 120 12.65 11.03 8.14
CA TYR A 120 11.57 10.42 7.34
C TYR A 120 11.74 8.90 7.27
N ASN A 121 12.94 8.42 6.89
CA ASN A 121 13.19 6.99 6.70
C ASN A 121 13.10 6.21 8.02
N ALA A 122 13.64 6.73 9.13
CA ALA A 122 13.55 6.10 10.43
C ALA A 122 12.11 6.08 10.97
N LEU A 123 11.37 7.18 10.83
CA LEU A 123 9.97 7.24 11.23
C LEU A 123 9.10 6.31 10.37
N ALA A 124 9.34 6.22 9.06
CA ALA A 124 8.63 5.29 8.17
C ALA A 124 8.89 3.83 8.57
N MET A 125 10.15 3.46 8.81
CA MET A 125 10.54 2.13 9.30
C MET A 125 9.88 1.78 10.64
N TYR A 126 9.91 2.70 11.61
CA TYR A 126 9.28 2.54 12.92
C TYR A 126 7.75 2.36 12.79
N GLY A 127 7.11 3.12 11.89
CA GLY A 127 5.67 3.05 11.64
C GLY A 127 5.18 1.74 11.02
N VAL A 128 6.05 1.00 10.33
CA VAL A 128 5.76 -0.37 9.84
C VAL A 128 5.73 -1.37 11.01
N ILE A 129 6.55 -1.17 12.05
CA ILE A 129 6.67 -2.12 13.16
C ILE A 129 5.62 -1.88 14.24
N GLU A 130 5.33 -0.62 14.60
CA GLU A 130 4.35 -0.28 15.65
C GLU A 130 2.93 -0.79 15.37
N ARG A 131 2.56 -0.95 14.10
CA ARG A 131 1.20 -1.35 13.69
C ARG A 131 1.00 -2.88 13.64
N ASP A 132 2.02 -3.65 14.06
CA ASP A 132 2.24 -5.07 13.72
C ASP A 132 2.36 -5.28 12.20
N ILE A 133 2.98 -6.38 11.74
CA ILE A 133 3.17 -6.62 10.30
C ILE A 133 1.85 -7.16 9.70
N PRO A 134 1.09 -6.39 8.90
CA PRO A 134 -0.20 -6.85 8.38
C PRO A 134 -0.03 -7.44 6.98
N ASP A 135 -0.67 -8.58 6.71
CA ASP A 135 -0.76 -9.11 5.35
C ASP A 135 -1.56 -8.15 4.43
N GLY A 136 -0.94 -7.69 3.33
CA GLY A 136 -1.63 -7.01 2.20
C GLY A 136 -1.78 -5.48 2.29
N PHE A 137 -0.70 -4.72 2.09
CA PHE A 137 -0.73 -3.24 2.13
C PHE A 137 -0.78 -2.58 0.73
N THR A 138 -1.95 -2.45 0.06
CA THR A 138 -1.98 -2.00 -1.37
C THR A 138 -3.16 -1.15 -1.91
N SER A 139 -3.89 -0.31 -1.14
CA SER A 139 -4.95 0.57 -1.71
C SER A 139 -4.58 2.07 -1.83
N PHE A 140 -5.06 2.76 -2.88
CA PHE A 140 -4.75 4.18 -3.16
C PHE A 140 -5.06 5.11 -1.96
N PHE A 141 -6.21 4.95 -1.31
CA PHE A 141 -6.55 5.73 -0.12
C PHE A 141 -5.88 5.22 1.16
N SER A 142 -5.42 3.95 1.21
CA SER A 142 -4.65 3.44 2.37
C SER A 142 -3.20 3.93 2.36
N ARG A 143 -2.62 4.17 1.17
CA ARG A 143 -1.27 4.76 0.98
C ARG A 143 -1.21 6.16 1.59
N ALA A 144 -2.21 7.01 1.30
CA ALA A 144 -2.35 8.29 1.98
C ALA A 144 -2.68 8.13 3.48
N SER A 145 -3.55 7.19 3.86
CA SER A 145 -3.99 7.06 5.26
C SER A 145 -2.88 6.61 6.22
N PHE A 146 -1.95 5.76 5.77
CA PHE A 146 -0.85 5.27 6.61
C PHE A 146 0.10 6.39 7.05
N PHE A 147 0.39 7.33 6.14
CA PHE A 147 1.28 8.47 6.38
C PHE A 147 0.58 9.75 6.84
N LYS A 148 -0.76 9.85 6.68
CA LYS A 148 -1.58 11.02 7.08
C LYS A 148 -2.35 10.85 8.39
N PHE A 149 -2.56 9.63 8.87
CA PHE A 149 -3.17 9.34 10.19
C PHE A 149 -2.21 8.59 11.11
N ARG A 150 -0.93 9.00 11.12
CA ARG A 150 -0.06 8.74 12.26
C ARG A 150 0.64 10.04 12.62
N ASP A 151 0.27 10.57 13.76
CA ASP A 151 0.95 11.70 14.36
C ASP A 151 2.35 11.26 14.82
N VAL A 152 3.36 11.99 14.36
CA VAL A 152 4.77 11.85 14.73
C VAL A 152 5.23 13.16 15.35
N VAL A 153 6.14 13.07 16.31
CA VAL A 153 6.76 14.25 16.94
C VAL A 153 8.11 14.50 16.29
N ILE A 154 8.35 15.72 15.81
CA ILE A 154 9.61 16.13 15.19
C ILE A 154 10.03 17.47 15.81
N GLY A 155 11.12 17.47 16.58
CA GLY A 155 11.54 18.62 17.37
C GLY A 155 10.46 19.15 18.34
N GLY A 156 9.62 18.28 18.88
CA GLY A 156 8.54 18.64 19.81
C GLY A 156 7.25 19.17 19.16
N ASP A 157 7.20 19.31 17.83
CA ASP A 157 5.98 19.65 17.09
C ASP A 157 5.32 18.38 16.54
N GLU A 158 3.99 18.29 16.63
CA GLU A 158 3.18 17.17 16.14
C GLU A 158 2.83 17.36 14.66
N THR A 159 3.09 16.35 13.83
CA THR A 159 2.84 16.35 12.37
C THR A 159 2.62 14.93 11.86
N ASN A 160 2.52 14.72 10.55
CA ASN A 160 2.50 13.38 9.95
C ASN A 160 3.48 13.31 8.77
N LEU A 161 3.81 12.12 8.28
CA LEU A 161 4.88 11.97 7.27
C LEU A 161 4.53 12.58 5.90
N TYR A 162 3.24 12.65 5.55
CA TYR A 162 2.80 13.32 4.32
C TYR A 162 2.98 14.85 4.42
N ASP A 163 2.51 15.47 5.50
CA ASP A 163 2.66 16.92 5.70
C ASP A 163 4.14 17.28 5.93
N TYR A 164 4.92 16.45 6.62
CA TYR A 164 6.37 16.64 6.77
C TYR A 164 7.13 16.63 5.44
N GLU A 165 6.75 15.75 4.52
CA GLU A 165 7.33 15.73 3.17
C GLU A 165 7.00 17.00 2.39
N ASN A 166 5.72 17.41 2.39
CA ASN A 166 5.23 18.51 1.57
C ASN A 166 5.56 19.91 2.12
N ASP A 167 5.48 20.09 3.45
CA ASP A 167 5.62 21.39 4.10
C ASP A 167 7.05 21.64 4.63
N VAL A 168 7.89 20.61 4.75
CA VAL A 168 9.25 20.72 5.29
C VAL A 168 10.33 20.22 4.32
N ILE A 169 10.18 19.04 3.71
CA ILE A 169 11.25 18.47 2.86
C ILE A 169 11.26 19.07 1.46
N ARG A 170 10.14 19.00 0.72
CA ARG A 170 10.03 19.52 -0.65
C ARG A 170 10.41 21.01 -0.78
N PRO A 171 10.07 21.91 0.17
CA PRO A 171 10.50 23.32 0.12
C PRO A 171 12.01 23.56 0.23
N LEU A 172 12.82 22.53 0.57
CA LEU A 172 14.28 22.61 0.50
C LEU A 172 14.82 22.57 -0.95
N ASN A 173 13.95 22.29 -1.94
CA ASN A 173 14.23 22.41 -3.37
C ASN A 173 15.43 21.55 -3.85
N GLU A 174 15.54 20.33 -3.32
CA GLU A 174 16.48 19.30 -3.78
C GLU A 174 15.69 18.11 -4.35
N PRO A 175 15.48 18.01 -5.68
CA PRO A 175 14.60 17.00 -6.25
C PRO A 175 15.11 15.56 -6.08
N ARG A 176 16.40 15.36 -5.75
CA ARG A 176 16.97 14.03 -5.52
C ARG A 176 16.50 13.39 -4.22
N VAL A 177 15.80 14.13 -3.32
CA VAL A 177 15.15 13.53 -2.14
C VAL A 177 14.18 12.42 -2.53
N HIS A 178 13.50 12.54 -3.67
CA HIS A 178 12.58 11.52 -4.18
C HIS A 178 13.25 10.20 -4.59
N PHE A 179 14.59 10.16 -4.60
CA PHE A 179 15.40 8.95 -4.78
C PHE A 179 16.10 8.49 -3.48
N ALA A 180 15.76 9.10 -2.34
CA ALA A 180 16.38 8.87 -1.04
C ALA A 180 15.36 8.69 0.11
N LEU A 181 14.17 9.30 0.01
CA LEU A 181 13.04 9.02 0.88
C LEU A 181 12.50 7.62 0.58
N ASN A 182 12.48 6.77 1.60
CA ASN A 182 12.02 5.39 1.49
C ASN A 182 10.77 5.18 2.37
N CYS A 183 9.67 4.99 1.67
CA CYS A 183 8.34 4.67 2.16
C CYS A 183 8.14 3.22 2.66
N MET A 184 9.22 2.44 2.77
CA MET A 184 9.24 1.02 3.16
C MET A 184 8.47 0.05 2.24
N VAL A 185 8.13 0.47 1.02
CA VAL A 185 7.46 -0.35 0.00
C VAL A 185 8.37 -0.66 -1.20
N LYS A 186 8.06 -1.72 -1.95
CA LYS A 186 8.99 -2.37 -2.91
C LYS A 186 9.52 -1.44 -3.99
N ASP A 187 8.70 -0.51 -4.48
CA ASP A 187 9.11 0.45 -5.51
C ASP A 187 9.59 1.80 -5.02
N CYS A 188 9.71 1.98 -3.70
CA CYS A 188 10.53 3.06 -3.16
C CYS A 188 11.99 2.92 -3.69
N PRO A 189 12.75 4.03 -3.76
CA PRO A 189 14.18 4.01 -4.04
C PRO A 189 14.94 3.13 -3.05
N ARG A 190 16.12 2.60 -3.43
CA ARG A 190 16.89 1.73 -2.53
C ARG A 190 17.28 2.47 -1.25
N LEU A 191 16.86 1.94 -0.09
CA LEU A 191 17.33 2.41 1.21
C LEU A 191 18.82 1.99 1.38
N PRO A 192 19.76 2.92 1.60
CA PRO A 192 21.15 2.57 1.88
C PRO A 192 21.32 1.91 3.26
N GLN A 193 22.38 1.12 3.42
CA GLN A 193 22.78 0.50 4.70
C GLN A 193 23.55 1.46 5.63
N GLU A 194 23.65 2.74 5.27
CA GLU A 194 24.31 3.79 6.05
C GLU A 194 23.41 5.05 6.06
N PRO A 195 23.43 5.86 7.14
CA PRO A 195 22.71 7.12 7.20
C PRO A 195 23.18 8.10 6.12
N PHE A 196 22.33 9.08 5.83
CA PHE A 196 22.73 10.25 5.07
C PHE A 196 23.58 11.15 5.98
N TYR A 197 24.83 11.43 5.60
CA TYR A 197 25.72 12.33 6.34
C TYR A 197 25.93 13.64 5.57
N ALA A 198 26.12 14.74 6.29
CA ALA A 198 26.19 16.08 5.70
C ALA A 198 27.40 16.29 4.78
N ASP A 199 28.50 15.59 5.05
CA ASP A 199 29.78 15.70 4.34
C ASP A 199 29.80 14.95 2.99
N ASN A 200 29.02 13.87 2.85
CA ASN A 200 28.90 13.09 1.60
C ASN A 200 27.52 13.17 0.93
N LEU A 201 26.56 13.92 1.48
CA LEU A 201 25.14 13.91 1.06
C LEU A 201 24.96 14.04 -0.45
N ASN A 202 25.64 15.01 -1.07
CA ASN A 202 25.51 15.27 -2.51
C ASN A 202 25.96 14.09 -3.38
N GLU A 203 27.00 13.36 -2.95
CA GLU A 203 27.53 12.19 -3.66
C GLU A 203 26.60 10.98 -3.50
N VAL A 204 26.03 10.79 -2.29
CA VAL A 204 25.06 9.73 -2.01
C VAL A 204 23.75 9.96 -2.79
N LEU A 205 23.21 11.18 -2.79
CA LEU A 205 22.01 11.53 -3.55
C LEU A 205 22.20 11.33 -5.06
N GLU A 206 23.35 11.74 -5.59
CA GLU A 206 23.69 11.53 -7.00
C GLU A 206 23.77 10.03 -7.34
N SER A 207 24.47 9.25 -6.51
CA SER A 207 24.64 7.80 -6.67
C SER A 207 23.29 7.06 -6.66
N LEU A 208 22.42 7.36 -5.68
CA LEU A 208 21.08 6.77 -5.59
C LEU A 208 20.19 7.17 -6.78
N THR A 209 20.30 8.40 -7.29
CA THR A 209 19.56 8.84 -8.48
C THR A 209 19.99 8.07 -9.72
N VAL A 210 21.29 7.88 -9.94
CA VAL A 210 21.82 7.07 -11.05
C VAL A 210 21.43 5.60 -10.89
N GLU A 211 21.52 5.04 -9.67
CA GLU A 211 21.11 3.66 -9.37
C GLU A 211 19.62 3.42 -9.64
N PHE A 212 18.76 4.38 -9.29
CA PHE A 212 17.33 4.34 -9.53
C PHE A 212 17.03 4.20 -11.03
N PHE A 213 17.56 5.09 -11.87
CA PHE A 213 17.34 5.05 -13.32
C PHE A 213 18.04 3.88 -14.03
N ALA A 214 19.02 3.22 -13.39
CA ALA A 214 19.64 2.01 -13.93
C ALA A 214 18.76 0.75 -13.81
N LYS A 215 17.71 0.76 -12.97
CA LYS A 215 16.86 -0.41 -12.71
C LYS A 215 15.66 -0.46 -13.68
N PRO A 216 15.44 -1.58 -14.41
CA PRO A 216 14.33 -1.71 -15.36
C PRO A 216 12.93 -1.45 -14.78
N LYS A 217 12.73 -1.69 -13.48
CA LYS A 217 11.47 -1.39 -12.79
C LYS A 217 11.19 0.10 -12.56
N HIS A 218 12.19 0.97 -12.77
CA HIS A 218 12.06 2.42 -12.64
C HIS A 218 12.29 3.15 -13.96
N PHE A 219 13.00 2.55 -14.92
CA PHE A 219 13.19 3.10 -16.26
C PHE A 219 13.48 2.03 -17.32
N TYR A 220 12.78 2.10 -18.46
CA TYR A 220 13.18 1.40 -19.69
C TYR A 220 12.66 2.10 -20.96
N LEU A 221 13.26 1.76 -22.11
CA LEU A 221 12.88 2.27 -23.43
C LEU A 221 12.23 1.17 -24.29
N ASP A 222 11.03 1.44 -24.81
CA ASP A 222 10.48 0.71 -25.95
C ASP A 222 10.77 1.48 -27.24
N ASN A 223 11.87 1.10 -27.88
CA ASN A 223 12.33 1.70 -29.13
C ASN A 223 11.42 1.37 -30.34
N LYS A 224 10.58 0.32 -30.26
CA LYS A 224 9.64 -0.04 -31.34
C LYS A 224 8.40 0.85 -31.30
N ALA A 225 7.84 1.07 -30.10
CA ALA A 225 6.69 1.94 -29.92
C ALA A 225 7.03 3.43 -29.75
N LYS A 226 8.33 3.78 -29.69
CA LYS A 226 8.86 5.11 -29.35
C LYS A 226 8.31 5.61 -28.01
N ARG A 227 8.57 4.84 -26.94
CA ARG A 227 8.12 5.15 -25.59
C ARG A 227 9.25 5.04 -24.58
N ALA A 228 9.24 5.95 -23.61
CA ALA A 228 10.05 5.86 -22.41
C ALA A 228 9.11 5.55 -21.24
N TYR A 229 9.34 4.43 -20.58
CA TYR A 229 8.63 4.02 -19.37
C TYR A 229 9.46 4.44 -18.16
N ILE A 230 8.86 5.21 -17.25
CA ILE A 230 9.51 5.83 -16.09
C ILE A 230 8.68 5.58 -14.81
N SER A 231 9.30 5.58 -13.64
CA SER A 231 8.61 5.37 -12.35
C SER A 231 7.52 6.41 -12.08
N GLU A 232 6.41 6.00 -11.47
CA GLU A 232 5.27 6.83 -11.06
C GLU A 232 5.66 7.97 -10.07
N ILE A 233 6.77 7.83 -9.33
CA ILE A 233 7.37 8.91 -8.51
C ILE A 233 7.52 10.21 -9.33
N LEU A 234 7.88 10.08 -10.61
CA LEU A 234 8.10 11.24 -11.49
C LEU A 234 6.78 11.89 -11.94
N ASP A 235 5.64 11.18 -11.86
CA ASP A 235 4.31 11.78 -12.06
C ASP A 235 3.90 12.54 -10.79
N PHE A 236 3.96 11.86 -9.63
CA PHE A 236 3.54 12.37 -8.32
C PHE A 236 4.17 13.72 -7.97
N TYR A 237 5.46 13.88 -8.27
CA TYR A 237 6.24 15.08 -7.95
C TYR A 237 6.78 15.79 -9.21
N THR A 238 6.05 15.73 -10.34
CA THR A 238 6.47 16.32 -11.63
C THR A 238 7.03 17.74 -11.50
N GLU A 239 6.40 18.58 -10.66
CA GLU A 239 6.77 19.98 -10.42
C GLU A 239 8.12 20.17 -9.72
N ASP A 240 8.60 19.18 -8.95
CA ASP A 240 9.92 19.25 -8.30
C ASP A 240 11.04 18.93 -9.31
N PHE A 241 10.74 18.16 -10.36
CA PHE A 241 11.73 17.76 -11.37
C PHE A 241 11.86 18.74 -12.53
N VAL A 242 10.77 19.43 -12.92
CA VAL A 242 10.76 20.35 -14.06
C VAL A 242 9.87 21.57 -13.84
N ASP A 243 10.42 22.79 -14.03
CA ASP A 243 9.74 24.09 -13.92
C ASP A 243 8.41 24.20 -14.69
N SER A 244 8.23 23.36 -15.72
CA SER A 244 7.02 23.34 -16.54
C SER A 244 5.81 22.64 -15.90
N GLY A 245 6.03 21.85 -14.84
CA GLY A 245 5.02 21.01 -14.19
C GLY A 245 4.39 19.95 -15.11
N LYS A 246 5.09 19.49 -16.17
CA LYS A 246 4.52 18.62 -17.21
C LYS A 246 5.33 17.35 -17.43
N ALA A 247 4.66 16.21 -17.31
CA ALA A 247 5.24 14.87 -17.52
C ALA A 247 6.02 14.70 -18.84
N ARG A 248 5.59 15.39 -19.92
CA ARG A 248 6.28 15.35 -21.23
C ARG A 248 7.71 15.94 -21.20
N ASP A 249 7.98 16.80 -20.24
CA ASP A 249 9.22 17.57 -20.11
C ASP A 249 10.19 16.88 -19.12
N LEU A 250 9.75 15.88 -18.35
CA LEU A 250 10.56 15.03 -17.46
C LEU A 250 11.85 14.46 -18.08
N PRO A 251 11.91 14.07 -19.38
CA PRO A 251 13.17 13.66 -20.02
C PRO A 251 14.32 14.67 -19.88
N GLN A 252 14.03 15.97 -19.69
CA GLN A 252 15.04 17.01 -19.44
C GLN A 252 15.79 16.78 -18.12
N TYR A 253 15.09 16.33 -17.07
CA TYR A 253 15.67 15.97 -15.78
C TYR A 253 16.36 14.59 -15.86
N ILE A 254 15.66 13.61 -16.42
CA ILE A 254 16.10 12.20 -16.43
C ILE A 254 17.38 12.02 -17.25
N ASN A 255 17.49 12.69 -18.41
CA ASN A 255 18.65 12.55 -19.31
C ASN A 255 19.99 12.99 -18.70
N ARG A 256 19.98 13.67 -17.54
CA ARG A 256 21.19 14.02 -16.77
C ARG A 256 21.83 12.79 -16.11
N TYR A 257 21.05 11.73 -15.88
CA TYR A 257 21.44 10.52 -15.15
C TYR A 257 21.53 9.27 -16.04
N LEU A 258 21.23 9.38 -17.34
CA LEU A 258 21.24 8.27 -18.29
C LEU A 258 22.48 8.25 -19.17
N THR A 259 23.09 7.07 -19.33
CA THR A 259 24.16 6.84 -20.32
C THR A 259 23.68 6.99 -21.76
N THR A 260 22.40 6.67 -22.03
CA THR A 260 21.75 6.89 -23.33
C THR A 260 20.51 7.76 -23.11
N PRO A 261 20.47 9.00 -23.64
CA PRO A 261 19.35 9.90 -23.41
C PRO A 261 18.08 9.41 -24.12
N ILE A 262 16.94 9.66 -23.48
CA ILE A 262 15.60 9.48 -24.06
C ILE A 262 15.50 10.36 -25.33
N PRO A 263 15.20 9.77 -26.51
CA PRO A 263 15.03 10.55 -27.74
C PRO A 263 13.82 11.51 -27.66
N SER A 264 13.94 12.69 -28.27
CA SER A 264 12.94 13.76 -28.16
C SER A 264 11.59 13.47 -28.83
N ASP A 265 11.49 12.41 -29.63
CA ASP A 265 10.25 11.95 -30.25
C ASP A 265 9.54 10.82 -29.47
N TYR A 266 10.06 10.43 -28.30
CA TYR A 266 9.49 9.36 -27.48
C TYR A 266 8.37 9.87 -26.57
N LYS A 267 7.32 9.07 -26.42
CA LYS A 267 6.23 9.37 -25.49
C LYS A 267 6.53 8.81 -24.11
N VAL A 268 6.46 9.67 -23.09
CA VAL A 268 6.53 9.27 -21.68
C VAL A 268 5.32 8.40 -21.31
N ARG A 269 5.57 7.34 -20.54
CA ARG A 269 4.61 6.46 -19.89
C ARG A 269 5.10 6.17 -18.48
N PHE A 270 4.17 6.00 -17.55
CA PHE A 270 4.50 5.60 -16.19
C PHE A 270 4.46 4.08 -16.05
N ILE A 271 5.30 3.57 -15.16
CA ILE A 271 5.31 2.18 -14.69
C ILE A 271 4.46 2.14 -13.42
N ASP A 272 3.51 1.21 -13.36
CA ASP A 272 2.66 1.01 -12.18
C ASP A 272 3.54 0.70 -10.95
N TYR A 273 3.34 1.44 -9.86
CA TYR A 273 4.20 1.36 -8.68
C TYR A 273 3.76 0.26 -7.69
N ASP A 274 4.66 -0.65 -7.29
CA ASP A 274 4.40 -1.67 -6.29
C ASP A 274 4.51 -1.11 -4.85
N TRP A 275 3.35 -1.00 -4.19
CA TRP A 275 3.21 -0.49 -2.82
C TRP A 275 3.25 -1.58 -1.72
N HIS A 276 3.53 -2.85 -2.03
CA HIS A 276 3.73 -3.86 -0.98
C HIS A 276 5.00 -3.56 -0.15
N ILE A 277 5.03 -3.96 1.13
CA ILE A 277 6.19 -3.76 2.02
C ILE A 277 7.46 -4.41 1.44
N ASN A 278 8.58 -3.67 1.47
CA ASN A 278 9.89 -4.11 0.97
C ASN A 278 10.64 -4.96 2.02
N SER A 279 10.08 -6.12 2.36
CA SER A 279 10.58 -6.96 3.45
C SER A 279 11.50 -8.12 2.99
N THR A 280 12.42 -8.54 3.86
CA THR A 280 13.16 -9.82 3.77
C THR A 280 12.56 -10.94 4.63
N ASP A 281 11.52 -10.66 5.40
CA ASP A 281 10.87 -11.60 6.33
C ASP A 281 10.15 -12.74 5.60
N THR A 282 9.85 -12.54 4.31
CA THR A 282 9.32 -13.51 3.35
C THR A 282 10.42 -14.35 2.64
N ILE A 283 11.70 -14.21 3.02
CA ILE A 283 12.83 -14.81 2.28
C ILE A 283 13.71 -15.73 3.15
N ASN A 284 13.74 -15.56 4.48
CA ASN A 284 14.73 -16.22 5.34
C ASN A 284 14.19 -17.39 6.18
N ALA A 285 13.83 -18.49 5.49
CA ALA A 285 13.62 -19.80 6.11
C ALA A 285 14.07 -21.02 5.26
N TYR A 286 14.63 -20.82 4.05
CA TYR A 286 14.90 -21.95 3.13
C TYR A 286 16.15 -21.83 2.24
N ASN A 287 17.09 -20.91 2.54
CA ASN A 287 18.33 -20.73 1.74
C ASN A 287 19.61 -21.02 2.56
N SER A 288 19.68 -22.22 3.12
CA SER A 288 20.95 -22.90 3.38
C SER A 288 20.86 -24.28 2.74
N GLU A 289 21.87 -24.65 1.92
CA GLU A 289 22.02 -25.93 1.18
C GLU A 289 21.61 -26.00 -0.31
N ILE A 290 21.74 -24.92 -1.12
CA ILE A 290 22.07 -25.08 -2.56
C ILE A 290 23.12 -24.06 -3.00
N GLU A 291 24.40 -24.39 -2.82
CA GLU A 291 25.48 -23.92 -3.71
C GLU A 291 25.93 -25.10 -4.56
N GLY A 292 25.58 -25.07 -5.85
CA GLY A 292 25.81 -26.15 -6.81
C GLY A 292 25.74 -25.64 -8.24
N GLU A 293 26.91 -25.48 -8.85
CA GLU A 293 27.22 -24.87 -10.15
C GLU A 293 26.20 -25.07 -11.31
N GLY A 294 25.80 -23.94 -11.92
CA GLY A 294 25.80 -23.76 -13.38
C GLY A 294 24.60 -24.24 -14.21
N GLY A 295 23.86 -23.30 -14.81
CA GLY A 295 22.91 -23.61 -15.90
C GLY A 295 21.95 -22.47 -16.24
N ASN A 296 22.20 -21.76 -17.34
CA ASN A 296 21.41 -20.58 -17.71
C ASN A 296 20.06 -20.95 -18.37
N LYS A 297 18.96 -20.84 -17.63
CA LYS A 297 17.59 -20.62 -18.14
C LYS A 297 16.87 -19.64 -17.22
N ARG A 298 16.14 -18.67 -17.80
CA ARG A 298 15.13 -17.92 -17.05
C ARG A 298 13.92 -18.83 -16.86
N GLU A 299 13.71 -19.31 -15.65
CA GLU A 299 12.40 -19.76 -15.20
C GLU A 299 11.62 -18.51 -14.74
N GLU A 300 10.46 -18.29 -15.35
CA GLU A 300 9.49 -17.34 -14.81
C GLU A 300 8.97 -17.91 -13.49
N LYS A 301 9.07 -17.08 -12.44
CA LYS A 301 8.99 -17.51 -11.05
C LYS A 301 7.52 -17.69 -10.65
N ALA A 302 7.17 -18.87 -10.14
CA ALA A 302 5.83 -19.16 -9.65
C ALA A 302 5.39 -18.14 -8.58
N ILE A 303 4.10 -17.80 -8.59
CA ILE A 303 3.47 -16.87 -7.65
C ILE A 303 2.70 -17.70 -6.62
N THR A 304 3.12 -17.70 -5.36
CA THR A 304 2.37 -18.37 -4.29
C THR A 304 1.39 -17.40 -3.64
N LEU A 305 0.11 -17.78 -3.65
CA LEU A 305 -0.99 -17.06 -3.03
C LEU A 305 -1.42 -17.78 -1.75
N TYR A 306 -1.73 -17.01 -0.70
CA TYR A 306 -2.12 -17.53 0.61
C TYR A 306 -3.46 -16.94 1.06
N SER A 307 -4.40 -17.79 1.48
CA SER A 307 -5.64 -17.32 2.09
C SER A 307 -5.36 -16.65 3.43
N SER A 308 -6.06 -15.56 3.73
CA SER A 308 -5.92 -14.88 5.01
C SER A 308 -6.29 -15.79 6.19
N THR A 309 -5.53 -15.64 7.28
CA THR A 309 -5.90 -16.15 8.61
C THR A 309 -7.03 -15.33 9.24
N SER A 310 -7.27 -14.10 8.74
CA SER A 310 -8.40 -13.27 9.13
C SER A 310 -9.67 -13.65 8.37
N PRO A 311 -10.88 -13.38 8.92
CA PRO A 311 -12.12 -13.82 8.28
C PRO A 311 -12.42 -13.08 6.97
N THR A 312 -12.35 -13.79 5.84
CA THR A 312 -12.65 -13.23 4.51
C THR A 312 -14.12 -13.45 4.11
N THR A 313 -14.77 -12.40 3.60
CA THR A 313 -16.14 -12.45 3.10
C THR A 313 -16.16 -12.74 1.60
N VAL A 314 -16.74 -13.88 1.18
CA VAL A 314 -17.02 -14.14 -0.24
C VAL A 314 -18.40 -13.58 -0.58
N LEU A 315 -18.44 -12.64 -1.54
CA LEU A 315 -19.65 -12.08 -2.12
C LEU A 315 -19.81 -12.58 -3.55
N GLU A 316 -20.72 -13.53 -3.75
CA GLU A 316 -21.08 -14.00 -5.08
C GLU A 316 -22.31 -13.26 -5.59
N ILE A 317 -22.22 -12.70 -6.79
CA ILE A 317 -23.36 -12.15 -7.52
C ILE A 317 -23.68 -13.05 -8.70
N TYR A 318 -24.96 -13.32 -8.90
CA TYR A 318 -25.50 -14.09 -10.01
C TYR A 318 -26.30 -13.13 -10.91
N THR A 319 -25.77 -12.89 -12.11
CA THR A 319 -26.26 -11.87 -13.04
C THR A 319 -26.50 -12.43 -14.45
N SER A 320 -27.07 -11.63 -15.34
CA SER A 320 -26.97 -11.85 -16.79
C SER A 320 -27.21 -10.54 -17.53
N GLN A 321 -26.50 -10.34 -18.63
CA GLN A 321 -26.78 -9.27 -19.60
C GLN A 321 -28.20 -9.35 -20.18
N GLY A 322 -28.82 -10.54 -20.20
CA GLY A 322 -30.22 -10.72 -20.61
C GLY A 322 -31.25 -10.20 -19.60
N CYS A 323 -30.84 -9.97 -18.34
CA CYS A 323 -31.70 -9.55 -17.23
C CYS A 323 -31.73 -8.01 -17.07
N SER A 324 -32.91 -7.39 -17.23
CA SER A 324 -33.05 -5.93 -17.12
C SER A 324 -32.87 -5.35 -15.70
N SER A 325 -33.10 -6.15 -14.66
CA SER A 325 -32.94 -5.77 -13.25
C SER A 325 -31.51 -5.89 -12.72
N CYS A 326 -30.59 -6.44 -13.52
CA CYS A 326 -29.23 -6.77 -13.13
C CYS A 326 -28.20 -5.63 -13.20
N PRO A 327 -28.21 -4.71 -14.21
CA PRO A 327 -27.23 -3.64 -14.31
C PRO A 327 -27.06 -2.74 -13.05
N PRO A 328 -28.10 -2.45 -12.25
CA PRO A 328 -27.92 -1.75 -10.97
C PRO A 328 -27.11 -2.54 -9.93
N ALA A 329 -27.21 -3.87 -9.91
CA ALA A 329 -26.45 -4.72 -9.00
C ALA A 329 -24.98 -4.82 -9.43
N GLU A 330 -24.71 -4.96 -10.73
CA GLU A 330 -23.33 -4.95 -11.25
C GLU A 330 -22.68 -3.57 -11.11
N LYS A 331 -23.43 -2.48 -11.29
CA LYS A 331 -22.93 -1.12 -10.99
C LYS A 331 -22.58 -0.94 -9.51
N TRP A 332 -23.33 -1.56 -8.60
CA TRP A 332 -23.00 -1.59 -7.17
C TRP A 332 -21.76 -2.45 -6.90
N LEU A 333 -21.61 -3.59 -7.57
CA LEU A 333 -20.40 -4.41 -7.49
C LEU A 333 -19.17 -3.65 -7.97
N SER A 334 -19.29 -2.90 -9.07
CA SER A 334 -18.20 -2.10 -9.65
C SER A 334 -17.66 -1.03 -8.66
N THR A 335 -18.44 -0.58 -7.68
CA THR A 335 -17.91 0.34 -6.64
C THR A 335 -16.94 -0.33 -5.67
N MET A 336 -16.77 -1.65 -5.76
CA MET A 336 -15.84 -2.42 -4.93
C MET A 336 -14.46 -2.60 -5.56
N VAL A 337 -14.27 -2.25 -6.84
CA VAL A 337 -12.97 -2.35 -7.55
C VAL A 337 -11.86 -1.59 -6.81
N ASP A 338 -12.22 -0.45 -6.20
CA ASP A 338 -11.31 0.41 -5.44
C ASP A 338 -11.45 0.24 -3.91
N SER A 339 -12.16 -0.78 -3.44
CA SER A 339 -12.40 -1.00 -2.01
C SER A 339 -11.12 -1.41 -1.27
N THR A 340 -10.86 -0.82 -0.10
CA THR A 340 -9.75 -1.22 0.78
C THR A 340 -9.91 -2.63 1.35
N SER A 341 -11.12 -3.19 1.36
CA SER A 341 -11.36 -4.58 1.80
C SER A 341 -11.11 -5.61 0.71
N LEU A 342 -10.93 -5.19 -0.54
CA LEU A 342 -10.84 -6.07 -1.70
C LEU A 342 -9.65 -7.02 -1.58
N TRP A 343 -9.88 -8.31 -1.87
CA TRP A 343 -8.94 -9.44 -1.77
C TRP A 343 -8.45 -9.78 -0.36
N GLN A 344 -8.57 -8.87 0.61
CA GLN A 344 -8.17 -9.07 2.00
C GLN A 344 -9.31 -9.67 2.85
N SER A 345 -10.41 -8.93 2.95
CA SER A 345 -11.58 -9.25 3.79
C SER A 345 -12.88 -9.32 3.00
N LEU A 346 -12.84 -9.01 1.69
CA LEU A 346 -13.94 -9.10 0.75
C LEU A 346 -13.43 -9.64 -0.60
N VAL A 347 -14.01 -10.74 -1.07
CA VAL A 347 -13.76 -11.32 -2.40
C VAL A 347 -15.07 -11.30 -3.18
N PRO A 348 -15.30 -10.29 -4.05
CA PRO A 348 -16.46 -10.23 -4.93
C PRO A 348 -16.23 -11.09 -6.19
N ILE A 349 -17.26 -11.84 -6.60
CA ILE A 349 -17.24 -12.71 -7.79
C ILE A 349 -18.54 -12.51 -8.57
N ASN A 350 -18.46 -12.15 -9.85
CA ASN A 350 -19.62 -11.92 -10.72
C ASN A 350 -19.85 -13.11 -11.68
N PHE A 351 -20.80 -13.96 -11.32
CA PHE A 351 -21.18 -15.17 -12.02
C PHE A 351 -22.34 -14.93 -12.98
N HIS A 352 -22.07 -14.96 -14.29
CA HIS A 352 -23.11 -14.82 -15.32
C HIS A 352 -23.86 -16.14 -15.56
N VAL A 353 -25.19 -16.13 -15.46
CA VAL A 353 -26.03 -17.34 -15.59
C VAL A 353 -26.66 -17.47 -16.98
N ASP A 354 -26.81 -18.71 -17.44
CA ASP A 354 -27.24 -19.09 -18.80
C ASP A 354 -28.75 -19.08 -19.01
N TYR A 355 -29.53 -19.11 -17.92
CA TYR A 355 -30.98 -19.28 -17.99
C TYR A 355 -31.74 -18.02 -18.45
N TRP A 356 -31.04 -16.98 -18.93
CA TRP A 356 -31.59 -15.82 -19.62
C TRP A 356 -31.33 -15.81 -21.13
N ASP A 357 -30.42 -16.66 -21.64
CA ASP A 357 -30.01 -16.67 -23.05
C ASP A 357 -31.17 -16.94 -24.03
N TYR A 358 -32.23 -17.59 -23.55
CA TYR A 358 -33.45 -17.89 -24.29
C TYR A 358 -34.20 -16.63 -24.80
N LEU A 359 -33.91 -15.44 -24.25
CA LEU A 359 -34.46 -14.16 -24.74
C LEU A 359 -33.77 -13.65 -26.02
N GLY A 360 -32.89 -14.46 -26.64
CA GLY A 360 -32.28 -14.17 -27.93
C GLY A 360 -31.05 -13.26 -27.87
N TRP A 361 -30.59 -12.90 -26.68
CA TRP A 361 -29.22 -12.45 -26.42
C TRP A 361 -28.52 -13.53 -25.61
N LYS A 362 -27.53 -14.18 -26.22
CA LYS A 362 -26.63 -15.07 -25.50
C LYS A 362 -25.56 -14.22 -24.82
N ASP A 363 -25.52 -14.25 -23.49
CA ASP A 363 -24.52 -13.55 -22.70
C ASP A 363 -23.14 -14.22 -22.91
N PRO A 364 -22.09 -13.48 -23.34
CA PRO A 364 -20.78 -14.05 -23.65
C PRO A 364 -20.07 -14.62 -22.41
N PHE A 365 -20.44 -14.20 -21.21
CA PHE A 365 -19.83 -14.66 -19.96
C PHE A 365 -20.67 -15.73 -19.25
N ALA A 366 -21.87 -16.03 -19.77
CA ALA A 366 -22.76 -16.99 -19.14
C ALA A 366 -22.24 -18.42 -19.21
N ASN A 367 -22.18 -19.08 -18.04
CA ASN A 367 -21.75 -20.47 -17.93
C ASN A 367 -22.82 -21.33 -17.23
N ARG A 368 -23.05 -22.53 -17.78
CA ARG A 368 -23.95 -23.52 -17.19
C ARG A 368 -23.52 -23.91 -15.79
N ALA A 369 -22.21 -23.93 -15.49
CA ALA A 369 -21.64 -24.25 -14.19
C ALA A 369 -22.05 -23.24 -13.11
N PHE A 370 -22.05 -21.94 -13.43
CA PHE A 370 -22.47 -20.89 -12.50
C PHE A 370 -23.96 -21.02 -12.18
N SER A 371 -24.72 -21.38 -13.20
CA SER A 371 -26.15 -21.67 -13.12
C SER A 371 -26.45 -23.00 -12.39
N VAL A 372 -25.49 -23.94 -12.31
CA VAL A 372 -25.54 -25.09 -11.39
C VAL A 372 -25.28 -24.61 -9.97
N ARG A 373 -24.17 -23.89 -9.73
CA ARG A 373 -23.75 -23.37 -8.41
C ARG A 373 -24.87 -22.62 -7.68
N GLN A 374 -25.57 -21.72 -8.37
CA GLN A 374 -26.72 -21.01 -7.79
C GLN A 374 -27.87 -21.95 -7.38
N ARG A 375 -28.16 -22.97 -8.20
CA ARG A 375 -29.20 -23.97 -7.92
C ARG A 375 -28.78 -24.92 -6.79
N ASP A 376 -27.49 -25.19 -6.64
CA ASP A 376 -26.97 -25.99 -5.54
C ASP A 376 -27.19 -25.32 -4.18
N TYR A 377 -26.97 -24.01 -4.03
CA TYR A 377 -27.34 -23.31 -2.79
C TYR A 377 -28.82 -23.48 -2.43
N LYS A 378 -29.72 -23.54 -3.42
CA LYS A 378 -31.14 -23.86 -3.17
C LYS A 378 -31.34 -25.33 -2.81
N ARG A 379 -30.65 -26.26 -3.49
CA ARG A 379 -30.70 -27.71 -3.21
C ARG A 379 -30.25 -28.04 -1.78
N VAL A 380 -29.19 -27.40 -1.28
CA VAL A 380 -28.70 -27.59 0.10
C VAL A 380 -29.36 -26.66 1.14
N GLY A 381 -30.46 -25.97 0.78
CA GLY A 381 -31.22 -25.13 1.70
C GLY A 381 -30.55 -23.82 2.16
N LYS A 382 -29.37 -23.49 1.60
CA LYS A 382 -28.62 -22.26 1.87
C LYS A 382 -29.23 -21.01 1.22
N SER A 383 -30.03 -21.18 0.16
CA SER A 383 -30.86 -20.14 -0.46
C SER A 383 -32.31 -20.59 -0.61
N LYS A 384 -33.26 -19.67 -0.50
CA LYS A 384 -34.69 -19.93 -0.75
C LYS A 384 -35.06 -19.79 -2.24
N THR A 385 -34.26 -19.07 -3.02
CA THR A 385 -34.57 -18.67 -4.39
C THR A 385 -33.38 -18.88 -5.33
N VAL A 386 -33.68 -18.96 -6.63
CA VAL A 386 -32.75 -18.92 -7.75
C VAL A 386 -33.33 -17.88 -8.70
N GLY A 387 -32.51 -16.92 -9.13
CA GLY A 387 -32.94 -15.77 -9.93
C GLY A 387 -31.88 -14.68 -9.93
N THR A 388 -32.09 -13.62 -10.72
CA THR A 388 -31.12 -12.54 -10.89
C THR A 388 -31.77 -11.14 -10.71
N PRO A 389 -31.03 -10.13 -10.20
CA PRO A 389 -29.72 -10.27 -9.56
C PRO A 389 -29.86 -11.10 -8.28
N GLY A 390 -29.01 -12.13 -8.14
CA GLY A 390 -29.00 -13.02 -6.99
C GLY A 390 -27.70 -12.84 -6.22
N PHE A 391 -27.73 -12.98 -4.90
CA PHE A 391 -26.53 -12.80 -4.08
C PHE A 391 -26.37 -13.99 -3.14
N ALA A 392 -25.14 -14.48 -3.00
CA ALA A 392 -24.74 -15.35 -1.91
C ALA A 392 -23.58 -14.71 -1.15
N LEU A 393 -23.66 -14.72 0.18
CA LEU A 393 -22.65 -14.20 1.07
C LEU A 393 -22.17 -15.34 1.97
N ASN A 394 -20.88 -15.66 1.92
CA ASN A 394 -20.29 -16.78 2.66
C ASN A 394 -21.11 -18.08 2.50
N GLY A 395 -21.50 -18.36 1.25
CA GLY A 395 -22.31 -19.51 0.86
C GLY A 395 -23.76 -19.52 1.34
N LYS A 396 -24.35 -18.38 1.73
CA LYS A 396 -25.77 -18.26 2.10
C LYS A 396 -26.47 -17.20 1.26
N GLY A 397 -27.69 -17.49 0.80
CA GLY A 397 -28.48 -16.55 0.00
C GLY A 397 -28.77 -15.25 0.78
N TRP A 398 -28.40 -14.11 0.20
CA TRP A 398 -28.44 -12.81 0.86
C TRP A 398 -29.36 -11.83 0.11
N ASN A 399 -30.26 -11.16 0.84
CA ASN A 399 -31.22 -10.20 0.29
C ASN A 399 -30.96 -8.76 0.78
N GLY A 400 -29.79 -8.50 1.39
CA GLY A 400 -29.49 -7.19 2.00
C GLY A 400 -29.36 -6.07 0.98
N TRP A 401 -28.81 -6.35 -0.21
CA TRP A 401 -28.70 -5.40 -1.32
C TRP A 401 -30.06 -4.76 -1.69
N PHE A 402 -31.10 -5.58 -1.86
CA PHE A 402 -32.48 -5.12 -2.16
C PHE A 402 -33.10 -4.25 -1.05
N ARG A 403 -32.48 -4.22 0.14
CA ARG A 403 -32.91 -3.46 1.32
C ARG A 403 -31.97 -2.30 1.65
N GLY A 404 -30.97 -2.03 0.80
CA GLY A 404 -29.93 -1.02 1.05
C GLY A 404 -29.04 -1.34 2.27
N GLN A 405 -28.95 -2.61 2.67
CA GLN A 405 -28.12 -3.02 3.81
C GLN A 405 -26.65 -3.08 3.38
N PRO A 406 -25.70 -2.64 4.23
CA PRO A 406 -24.28 -2.88 4.00
C PRO A 406 -23.99 -4.38 4.04
N ILE A 407 -22.85 -4.77 3.46
CA ILE A 407 -22.34 -6.14 3.57
C ILE A 407 -22.08 -6.42 5.07
N PRO A 408 -22.69 -7.47 5.66
CA PRO A 408 -22.45 -7.83 7.06
C PRO A 408 -20.98 -8.14 7.34
N GLN A 409 -20.42 -7.51 8.38
CA GLN A 409 -19.08 -7.84 8.91
C GLN A 409 -19.04 -9.19 9.68
N SER A 410 -20.18 -9.87 9.83
CA SER A 410 -20.26 -11.15 10.54
C SER A 410 -19.83 -12.32 9.64
N VAL A 411 -18.55 -12.67 9.70
CA VAL A 411 -17.95 -13.74 8.90
C VAL A 411 -17.95 -15.07 9.70
N PRO A 412 -18.35 -16.22 9.10
CA PRO A 412 -18.02 -17.52 9.67
C PRO A 412 -16.50 -17.74 9.62
N MET A 413 -15.92 -18.31 10.66
CA MET A 413 -14.50 -18.67 10.64
C MET A 413 -14.25 -19.65 9.49
N LEU A 414 -13.38 -19.28 8.53
CA LEU A 414 -13.04 -20.14 7.40
C LEU A 414 -12.24 -21.34 7.93
N ALA A 415 -12.56 -22.54 7.43
CA ALA A 415 -12.34 -23.80 8.15
C ALA A 415 -10.95 -24.42 7.93
N GLY A 416 -9.97 -23.61 7.54
CA GLY A 416 -8.62 -24.04 7.19
C GLY A 416 -7.79 -22.94 6.55
N TYR A 417 -6.65 -23.34 6.01
CA TYR A 417 -5.69 -22.53 5.29
C TYR A 417 -5.55 -23.07 3.86
N LEU A 418 -5.64 -22.20 2.87
CA LEU A 418 -5.48 -22.51 1.45
C LEU A 418 -4.22 -21.81 0.93
N GLU A 419 -3.31 -22.62 0.40
CA GLU A 419 -2.11 -22.22 -0.33
C GLU A 419 -2.33 -22.56 -1.82
N ALA A 420 -1.89 -21.69 -2.72
CA ALA A 420 -1.99 -21.90 -4.16
C ALA A 420 -0.73 -21.40 -4.87
N GLU A 421 0.08 -22.32 -5.40
CA GLU A 421 1.25 -21.99 -6.21
C GLU A 421 0.85 -21.90 -7.69
N VAL A 422 0.85 -20.68 -8.23
CA VAL A 422 0.57 -20.39 -9.65
C VAL A 422 1.88 -20.48 -10.42
N GLY A 423 2.11 -21.63 -11.05
CA GLY A 423 3.25 -21.85 -11.95
C GLY A 423 2.98 -21.32 -13.37
N ASN A 424 3.78 -21.78 -14.33
CA ASN A 424 3.70 -21.35 -15.74
C ASN A 424 2.64 -22.11 -16.58
N SER A 425 2.05 -23.18 -16.05
CA SER A 425 1.07 -24.02 -16.77
C SER A 425 -0.04 -24.61 -15.89
N GLN A 426 0.11 -24.54 -14.58
CA GLN A 426 -0.81 -25.12 -13.61
C GLN A 426 -0.81 -24.31 -12.31
N ILE A 427 -1.86 -24.47 -11.52
CA ILE A 427 -2.00 -23.95 -10.18
C ILE A 427 -2.09 -25.13 -9.23
N ASP A 428 -1.09 -25.28 -8.38
CA ASP A 428 -1.04 -26.35 -7.37
C ASP A 428 -1.59 -25.83 -6.05
N THR A 429 -2.75 -26.35 -5.67
CA THR A 429 -3.50 -25.92 -4.48
C THR A 429 -3.31 -26.92 -3.34
N GLN A 430 -3.10 -26.42 -2.13
CA GLN A 430 -2.93 -27.22 -0.92
C GLN A 430 -3.84 -26.65 0.18
N TYR A 431 -4.62 -27.52 0.84
CA TYR A 431 -5.58 -27.11 1.87
C TYR A 431 -5.32 -27.84 3.19
N VAL A 432 -5.11 -27.07 4.25
CA VAL A 432 -4.91 -27.57 5.62
C VAL A 432 -6.14 -27.22 6.45
N LYS A 433 -6.88 -28.24 6.89
CA LYS A 433 -8.11 -28.13 7.69
C LYS A 433 -7.80 -27.62 9.11
N SER A 434 -8.60 -26.70 9.65
CA SER A 434 -8.45 -26.16 11.02
C SER A 434 -9.50 -26.67 12.02
N GLN A 435 -10.57 -27.31 11.55
CA GLN A 435 -11.65 -27.85 12.38
C GLN A 435 -12.26 -29.14 11.79
N ASP A 436 -12.74 -30.04 12.63
CA ASP A 436 -13.50 -31.21 12.19
C ASP A 436 -14.95 -30.88 11.82
N GLY A 437 -15.46 -31.54 10.77
CA GLY A 437 -16.82 -31.31 10.26
C GLY A 437 -17.11 -31.83 8.85
N PHE A 438 -16.08 -32.18 8.08
CA PHE A 438 -16.19 -32.82 6.76
C PHE A 438 -15.02 -33.78 6.52
N GLU A 439 -15.24 -34.76 5.63
CA GLU A 439 -14.22 -35.68 5.13
C GLU A 439 -13.35 -34.98 4.09
N GLU A 440 -12.03 -35.07 4.22
CA GLU A 440 -11.10 -34.44 3.25
C GLU A 440 -11.30 -34.98 1.84
N SER A 441 -11.65 -36.27 1.71
CA SER A 441 -11.96 -36.90 0.42
C SER A 441 -13.13 -36.27 -0.36
N ASP A 442 -13.97 -35.41 0.25
CA ASP A 442 -15.07 -34.71 -0.44
C ASP A 442 -14.73 -33.28 -0.90
N LEU A 443 -13.46 -32.86 -0.80
CA LEU A 443 -13.05 -31.50 -1.17
C LEU A 443 -12.86 -31.31 -2.69
N VAL A 444 -13.09 -30.08 -3.14
CA VAL A 444 -12.95 -29.62 -4.52
C VAL A 444 -12.26 -28.26 -4.50
N ALA A 445 -11.14 -28.15 -5.23
CA ALA A 445 -10.47 -26.90 -5.51
C ALA A 445 -11.07 -26.24 -6.76
N HIS A 446 -11.15 -24.92 -6.74
CA HIS A 446 -11.71 -24.09 -7.79
C HIS A 446 -10.74 -22.95 -8.11
N ALA A 447 -10.64 -22.57 -9.38
CA ALA A 447 -9.98 -21.34 -9.81
C ALA A 447 -10.85 -20.61 -10.84
N ALA A 448 -10.95 -19.29 -10.71
CA ALA A 448 -11.68 -18.40 -11.60
C ALA A 448 -10.79 -17.24 -12.02
N LEU A 449 -10.68 -17.01 -13.33
CA LEU A 449 -10.11 -15.78 -13.88
C LEU A 449 -11.21 -14.72 -13.96
N LEU A 450 -10.98 -13.59 -13.29
CA LEU A 450 -11.89 -12.45 -13.29
C LEU A 450 -11.43 -11.36 -14.25
N GLY A 451 -12.35 -10.81 -15.03
CA GLY A 451 -12.12 -9.68 -15.93
C GLY A 451 -12.78 -8.38 -15.47
N PHE A 452 -12.11 -7.26 -15.74
CA PHE A 452 -12.48 -5.91 -15.31
C PHE A 452 -12.52 -4.92 -16.47
N GLY A 453 -13.29 -3.84 -16.30
CA GLY A 453 -13.45 -2.76 -17.28
C GLY A 453 -14.13 -3.18 -18.59
N ILE A 454 -14.75 -4.36 -18.63
CA ILE A 454 -15.31 -4.97 -19.82
C ILE A 454 -16.53 -4.17 -20.28
N LYS A 455 -16.65 -3.90 -21.59
CA LYS A 455 -17.82 -3.22 -22.17
C LYS A 455 -18.50 -4.09 -23.22
N THR A 456 -19.75 -4.44 -23.01
CA THR A 456 -20.54 -5.24 -23.96
C THR A 456 -21.69 -4.45 -24.57
N SER A 457 -21.77 -4.44 -25.90
CA SER A 457 -22.92 -3.89 -26.64
C SER A 457 -24.00 -4.95 -26.83
N VAL A 458 -25.05 -4.89 -26.01
CA VAL A 458 -26.14 -5.88 -25.99
C VAL A 458 -27.08 -5.66 -27.17
N LYS A 459 -27.20 -6.65 -28.08
CA LYS A 459 -27.92 -6.50 -29.35
C LYS A 459 -29.40 -6.92 -29.30
N ARG A 460 -29.81 -7.71 -28.30
CA ARG A 460 -31.14 -8.35 -28.17
C ARG A 460 -31.52 -8.50 -26.69
N GLY A 461 -32.68 -9.09 -26.39
CA GLY A 461 -33.16 -9.28 -25.00
C GLY A 461 -33.57 -7.96 -24.32
N GLU A 462 -33.77 -8.01 -23.00
CA GLU A 462 -34.35 -6.87 -22.24
C GLU A 462 -33.41 -5.65 -22.16
N ASN A 463 -32.11 -5.85 -22.32
CA ASN A 463 -31.10 -4.79 -22.36
C ASN A 463 -30.67 -4.41 -23.81
N ALA A 464 -31.45 -4.76 -24.83
CA ALA A 464 -31.12 -4.44 -26.22
C ALA A 464 -30.80 -2.94 -26.44
N ASN A 465 -29.78 -2.69 -27.27
CA ASN A 465 -29.25 -1.36 -27.60
C ASN A 465 -28.59 -0.61 -26.43
N ARG A 466 -28.23 -1.33 -25.34
CA ARG A 466 -27.41 -0.78 -24.24
C ARG A 466 -25.96 -1.21 -24.38
N VAL A 467 -25.05 -0.35 -23.94
CA VAL A 467 -23.68 -0.75 -23.59
C VAL A 467 -23.66 -0.97 -22.08
N LEU A 468 -23.31 -2.18 -21.65
CA LEU A 468 -23.13 -2.54 -20.26
C LEU A 468 -21.64 -2.54 -19.93
N SER A 469 -21.28 -2.04 -18.74
CA SER A 469 -19.94 -2.15 -18.18
C SER A 469 -19.95 -3.24 -17.11
N HIS A 470 -18.89 -4.05 -17.05
CA HIS A 470 -18.78 -5.16 -16.11
C HIS A 470 -17.40 -5.24 -15.46
N ASP A 471 -17.40 -5.60 -14.18
CA ASP A 471 -16.24 -5.87 -13.35
C ASP A 471 -16.45 -7.17 -12.58
N PHE A 472 -15.37 -7.77 -12.07
CA PHE A 472 -15.37 -9.05 -11.35
C PHE A 472 -15.94 -10.24 -12.14
N VAL A 473 -16.07 -10.12 -13.47
CA VAL A 473 -16.72 -11.12 -14.33
C VAL A 473 -15.86 -12.36 -14.39
N VAL A 474 -16.41 -13.52 -14.05
CA VAL A 474 -15.71 -14.79 -14.29
C VAL A 474 -15.63 -15.04 -15.80
N ILE A 475 -14.46 -14.78 -16.39
CA ILE A 475 -14.20 -14.94 -17.84
C ILE A 475 -13.67 -16.33 -18.18
N ASP A 476 -13.02 -17.01 -17.25
CA ASP A 476 -12.79 -18.46 -17.31
C ASP A 476 -12.82 -19.10 -15.92
N TYR A 477 -13.10 -20.40 -15.85
CA TYR A 477 -13.30 -21.13 -14.60
C TYR A 477 -13.02 -22.63 -14.72
N VAL A 478 -12.19 -23.12 -13.81
CA VAL A 478 -11.80 -24.53 -13.69
C VAL A 478 -11.98 -25.05 -12.26
N LYS A 479 -12.07 -26.37 -12.13
CA LYS A 479 -12.13 -27.06 -10.83
C LYS A 479 -11.63 -28.50 -10.91
N ALA A 480 -11.11 -29.01 -9.79
CA ALA A 480 -10.64 -30.38 -9.66
C ALA A 480 -10.99 -30.93 -8.26
N PRO A 481 -11.28 -32.24 -8.12
CA PRO A 481 -11.37 -32.87 -6.81
C PRO A 481 -10.00 -32.83 -6.13
N MET A 482 -9.98 -32.63 -4.82
CA MET A 482 -8.74 -32.69 -4.04
C MET A 482 -8.42 -34.13 -3.62
N GLY A 483 -7.13 -34.42 -3.50
CA GLY A 483 -6.55 -35.72 -3.19
C GLY A 483 -5.18 -35.55 -2.56
N GLU A 484 -4.27 -36.49 -2.78
CA GLU A 484 -2.88 -36.37 -2.33
C GLU A 484 -2.05 -35.61 -3.37
N LEU A 485 -1.40 -34.52 -2.93
CA LEU A 485 -0.45 -33.72 -3.71
C LEU A 485 0.74 -33.41 -2.81
N GLU A 486 1.93 -33.91 -3.17
CA GLU A 486 3.18 -33.72 -2.42
C GLU A 486 3.11 -34.10 -0.93
N GLY A 487 2.31 -35.12 -0.59
CA GLY A 487 2.09 -35.57 0.79
C GLY A 487 1.18 -34.67 1.63
N LYS A 488 0.57 -33.64 1.02
CA LYS A 488 -0.51 -32.81 1.59
C LYS A 488 -1.83 -33.10 0.86
N HIS A 489 -2.94 -32.59 1.41
CA HIS A 489 -4.23 -32.63 0.72
C HIS A 489 -4.35 -31.46 -0.27
N GLY A 490 -4.47 -31.76 -1.57
CA GLY A 490 -4.30 -30.76 -2.62
C GLY A 490 -4.91 -31.12 -3.97
N ALA A 491 -4.83 -30.21 -4.93
CA ALA A 491 -5.20 -30.44 -6.33
C ALA A 491 -4.39 -29.56 -7.29
N SER A 492 -3.97 -30.16 -8.40
CA SER A 492 -3.41 -29.42 -9.55
C SER A 492 -4.53 -29.03 -10.51
N LEU A 493 -4.55 -27.77 -10.92
CA LEU A 493 -5.52 -27.17 -11.84
C LEU A 493 -4.76 -26.60 -13.05
N PRO A 494 -5.28 -26.63 -14.29
CA PRO A 494 -4.77 -25.74 -15.33
C PRO A 494 -5.01 -24.28 -14.91
N ILE A 495 -4.20 -23.36 -15.42
CA ILE A 495 -4.48 -21.92 -15.26
C ILE A 495 -5.74 -21.58 -16.08
N PRO A 496 -6.76 -20.91 -15.51
CA PRO A 496 -7.90 -20.43 -16.28
C PRO A 496 -7.47 -19.24 -17.15
N GLU A 497 -7.74 -19.31 -18.45
CA GLU A 497 -7.26 -18.35 -19.47
C GLU A 497 -8.36 -18.02 -20.47
N ASN A 498 -8.53 -16.73 -20.80
CA ASN A 498 -9.47 -16.29 -21.83
C ASN A 498 -9.03 -14.97 -22.48
N ASP A 499 -8.42 -15.07 -23.67
CA ASP A 499 -7.96 -13.94 -24.46
C ASP A 499 -8.97 -13.43 -25.50
N ASP A 500 -10.13 -14.09 -25.63
CA ASP A 500 -11.25 -13.59 -26.46
C ASP A 500 -11.99 -12.42 -25.78
N VAL A 501 -11.70 -12.12 -24.50
CA VAL A 501 -12.31 -11.04 -23.73
C VAL A 501 -11.30 -9.92 -23.45
N GLU A 502 -11.53 -8.74 -24.04
CA GLU A 502 -10.80 -7.52 -23.72
C GLU A 502 -11.10 -7.04 -22.29
N THR A 503 -10.08 -7.02 -21.44
CA THR A 503 -10.13 -6.59 -20.03
C THR A 503 -9.11 -5.49 -19.76
N THR A 504 -9.43 -4.53 -18.88
CA THR A 504 -8.44 -3.54 -18.41
C THR A 504 -7.52 -4.07 -17.32
N ARG A 505 -7.99 -5.04 -16.53
CA ARG A 505 -7.25 -5.76 -15.48
C ARG A 505 -7.79 -7.19 -15.40
N ARG A 506 -7.00 -8.12 -14.88
CA ARG A 506 -7.43 -9.49 -14.53
C ARG A 506 -7.11 -9.77 -13.06
N ALA A 507 -7.83 -10.71 -12.46
CA ALA A 507 -7.58 -11.21 -11.10
C ALA A 507 -7.85 -12.71 -11.03
N LEU A 508 -7.09 -13.44 -10.23
CA LEU A 508 -7.27 -14.88 -10.03
C LEU A 508 -7.89 -15.11 -8.65
N VAL A 509 -8.99 -15.87 -8.61
CA VAL A 509 -9.67 -16.25 -7.37
C VAL A 509 -9.70 -17.76 -7.23
N LEU A 510 -9.15 -18.27 -6.13
CA LEU A 510 -9.18 -19.68 -5.78
C LEU A 510 -9.97 -19.91 -4.49
N TRP A 511 -10.74 -20.99 -4.46
CA TRP A 511 -11.43 -21.41 -3.24
C TRP A 511 -11.60 -22.92 -3.16
N VAL A 512 -11.84 -23.41 -1.96
CA VAL A 512 -12.19 -24.80 -1.69
C VAL A 512 -13.65 -24.88 -1.27
N SER A 513 -14.39 -25.88 -1.76
CA SER A 513 -15.69 -26.28 -1.20
C SER A 513 -15.81 -27.80 -1.16
N THR A 514 -16.94 -28.34 -0.69
CA THR A 514 -17.20 -29.79 -0.83
C THR A 514 -17.89 -30.09 -2.16
N ARG A 515 -17.92 -31.36 -2.60
CA ARG A 515 -18.64 -31.76 -3.82
C ARG A 515 -20.14 -31.52 -3.71
N GLN A 516 -20.69 -31.53 -2.49
CA GLN A 516 -22.13 -31.49 -2.23
C GLN A 516 -22.66 -30.11 -1.83
N ASP A 517 -21.84 -29.28 -1.17
CA ASP A 517 -22.19 -27.93 -0.73
C ASP A 517 -21.23 -26.89 -1.35
N PRO A 518 -21.72 -25.97 -2.22
CA PRO A 518 -20.88 -24.98 -2.89
C PRO A 518 -20.34 -23.88 -1.97
N THR A 519 -20.72 -23.85 -0.69
CA THR A 519 -20.20 -22.89 0.31
C THR A 519 -18.66 -22.89 0.30
N PRO A 520 -18.00 -21.73 0.05
CA PRO A 520 -16.54 -21.62 0.19
C PRO A 520 -16.12 -21.92 1.63
N LEU A 521 -15.18 -22.85 1.81
CA LEU A 521 -14.58 -23.22 3.09
C LEU A 521 -13.39 -22.33 3.43
N GLN A 522 -12.65 -21.92 2.41
CA GLN A 522 -11.55 -20.94 2.44
C GLN A 522 -11.36 -20.39 1.02
N VAL A 523 -10.84 -19.17 0.90
CA VAL A 523 -10.67 -18.43 -0.36
C VAL A 523 -9.34 -17.67 -0.35
N VAL A 524 -8.73 -17.52 -1.52
CA VAL A 524 -7.64 -16.58 -1.79
C VAL A 524 -7.90 -15.89 -3.12
N ALA A 525 -7.53 -14.62 -3.23
CA ALA A 525 -7.67 -13.84 -4.44
C ALA A 525 -6.55 -12.82 -4.53
N ASP A 526 -6.06 -12.54 -5.75
CA ASP A 526 -5.25 -11.36 -6.02
C ASP A 526 -5.36 -10.96 -7.50
N TRP A 527 -4.79 -9.81 -7.87
CA TRP A 527 -4.61 -9.40 -9.27
C TRP A 527 -3.67 -10.37 -10.01
N TYR A 528 -3.93 -10.56 -11.30
CA TYR A 528 -3.26 -11.52 -12.18
C TYR A 528 -2.97 -10.89 -13.54
#